data_AF-A0A970UHM2-F1
#
_entry.id   AF-A0A970UHM2-F1
#
_cell.length_a   1.000
_cell.length_b   1.000
_cell.length_c   1.000
_cell.angle_alpha   90.00
_cell.angle_beta   90.00
_cell.angle_gamma   90.00
#
_symmetry.space_group_name_H-M   'P 1'
#
loop_
_entity.id
_entity.type
_entity.pdbx_description
1 polymer ?
#
loop_
_entity_poly.entity_id
_entity_poly.type
_entity_poly.pdbx_seq_one_letter_code
_entity_poly.pdbx_strand_id
1 'polypeptide(L)'
;MTMIHVEFEGHAGTIGQSHYGVDVKGKWASHTGYRHHFWGVECFKDDRFDINRTEDKIKLIEFAEAEYNNNKKAPFLVGRHDCELWSYLDIDKNKGVTIRLPSWHESIITVCLESYGFTLSDKINDYWTLPADQSQDIETVRSLLKPLLAKGSRLTDEHDLAAAVDKQAQQAGYLPRQLLSEGFSQASLF
;
A
#
# COMPACT_ATOMS: atom_id res chain seq x y z
N MET A 1 16.86 -7.41 -11.53
CA MET A 1 16.93 -7.33 -10.06
C MET A 1 16.70 -8.71 -9.50
N THR A 2 17.65 -9.26 -8.76
CA THR A 2 17.50 -10.55 -8.09
C THR A 2 16.79 -10.33 -6.75
N MET A 3 15.84 -11.20 -6.41
CA MET A 3 15.06 -11.12 -5.17
C MET A 3 15.22 -12.44 -4.39
N ILE A 4 15.25 -12.35 -3.07
CA ILE A 4 15.29 -13.48 -2.14
C ILE A 4 13.88 -13.64 -1.57
N HIS A 5 13.32 -14.84 -1.65
CA HIS A 5 12.07 -15.17 -0.98
C HIS A 5 12.32 -15.39 0.51
N VAL A 6 11.50 -14.77 1.35
CA VAL A 6 11.53 -14.95 2.80
C VAL A 6 10.10 -15.06 3.33
N GLU A 7 9.94 -15.82 4.41
CA GLU A 7 8.66 -16.03 5.08
C GLU A 7 8.85 -15.83 6.58
N PHE A 8 8.02 -14.96 7.18
CA PHE A 8 8.03 -14.69 8.61
C PHE A 8 6.63 -14.91 9.19
N GLU A 9 6.50 -15.78 10.18
CA GLU A 9 5.23 -16.12 10.84
C GLU A 9 4.08 -16.45 9.84
N GLY A 10 4.38 -17.14 8.74
CA GLY A 10 3.39 -17.51 7.70
C GLY A 10 3.13 -16.40 6.65
N HIS A 11 3.79 -15.26 6.74
CA HIS A 11 3.70 -14.18 5.76
C HIS A 11 4.84 -14.24 4.75
N ALA A 12 4.51 -14.62 3.52
CA ALA A 12 5.47 -14.66 2.41
C ALA A 12 5.77 -13.27 1.84
N GLY A 13 7.00 -13.13 1.32
CA GLY A 13 7.40 -11.97 0.54
C GLY A 13 8.82 -12.09 0.02
N THR A 14 9.39 -10.98 -0.42
CA THR A 14 10.71 -10.96 -1.06
C THR A 14 11.53 -9.77 -0.62
N ILE A 15 12.85 -9.93 -0.54
CA ILE A 15 13.78 -8.82 -0.35
C ILE A 15 14.87 -8.86 -1.42
N GLY A 16 15.27 -7.71 -1.95
CA GLY A 16 16.36 -7.64 -2.90
C GLY A 16 16.98 -6.26 -2.96
N GLN A 17 18.11 -6.18 -3.65
CA GLN A 17 18.81 -4.92 -3.87
C GLN A 17 18.39 -4.34 -5.21
N SER A 18 18.01 -3.07 -5.22
CA SER A 18 17.78 -2.28 -6.43
C SER A 18 18.93 -1.28 -6.64
N HIS A 19 18.96 -0.63 -7.80
CA HIS A 19 20.01 0.34 -8.13
C HIS A 19 20.11 1.49 -7.10
N TYR A 20 19.02 1.79 -6.39
CA TYR A 20 18.93 2.91 -5.47
C TYR A 20 18.82 2.51 -3.99
N GLY A 21 18.79 1.21 -3.66
CA GLY A 21 18.40 0.79 -2.32
C GLY A 21 18.14 -0.70 -2.13
N VAL A 22 17.37 -0.96 -1.08
CA VAL A 22 16.80 -2.28 -0.76
C VAL A 22 15.30 -2.22 -0.96
N ASP A 23 14.80 -3.15 -1.75
CA ASP A 23 13.38 -3.35 -2.02
C ASP A 23 12.88 -4.51 -1.18
N VAL A 24 11.89 -4.23 -0.35
CA VAL A 24 11.23 -5.19 0.55
C VAL A 24 9.81 -5.35 0.04
N LYS A 25 9.34 -6.56 -0.24
CA LYS A 25 8.01 -6.82 -0.81
C LYS A 25 7.26 -7.94 -0.11
N GLY A 26 5.94 -7.96 -0.23
CA GLY A 26 5.06 -8.99 0.31
C GLY A 26 4.47 -8.66 1.68
N LYS A 27 3.63 -9.57 2.19
CA LYS A 27 2.75 -9.33 3.35
C LYS A 27 3.50 -8.96 4.63
N TRP A 28 4.75 -9.39 4.76
CA TRP A 28 5.60 -9.08 5.92
C TRP A 28 6.32 -7.72 5.83
N ALA A 29 6.46 -7.14 4.62
CA ALA A 29 7.26 -5.93 4.39
C ALA A 29 6.56 -4.66 4.88
N SER A 30 5.26 -4.55 4.56
CA SER A 30 4.29 -3.54 5.00
C SER A 30 2.96 -3.75 4.28
N HIS A 31 1.89 -3.06 4.70
CA HIS A 31 0.59 -3.08 4.00
C HIS A 31 0.61 -2.86 2.48
N THR A 32 1.56 -2.07 1.97
CA THR A 32 1.74 -1.82 0.53
C THR A 32 2.22 -3.02 -0.25
N GLY A 33 2.59 -4.11 0.43
CA GLY A 33 3.38 -5.18 -0.13
C GLY A 33 4.73 -4.71 -0.68
N TYR A 34 5.20 -3.49 -0.36
CA TYR A 34 6.41 -2.87 -0.90
C TYR A 34 6.98 -1.72 -0.04
N ARG A 35 8.25 -1.81 0.34
CA ARG A 35 9.04 -0.67 0.85
C ARG A 35 10.34 -0.57 0.09
N HIS A 36 10.72 0.66 -0.23
CA HIS A 36 12.05 0.98 -0.70
C HIS A 36 12.82 1.68 0.42
N HIS A 37 14.06 1.24 0.65
CA HIS A 37 15.00 1.90 1.52
C HIS A 37 16.14 2.46 0.66
N PHE A 38 16.11 3.78 0.41
CA PHE A 38 17.18 4.48 -0.33
C PHE A 38 18.55 4.27 0.36
N TRP A 39 19.62 4.23 -0.44
CA TRP A 39 21.01 4.05 0.01
C TRP A 39 21.30 4.77 1.34
N GLY A 40 21.51 3.98 2.40
CA GLY A 40 21.47 4.49 3.77
C GLY A 40 21.64 3.41 4.83
N VAL A 41 21.26 2.15 4.55
CA VAL A 41 21.56 1.03 5.45
C VAL A 41 23.07 0.75 5.38
N GLU A 42 23.79 1.06 6.44
CA GLU A 42 25.27 1.03 6.48
C GLU A 42 25.88 -0.30 6.03
N CYS A 43 25.15 -1.40 6.22
CA CYS A 43 25.60 -2.75 5.84
C CYS A 43 25.64 -3.03 4.32
N PHE A 44 25.06 -2.15 3.48
CA PHE A 44 25.00 -2.34 2.01
C PHE A 44 25.69 -1.22 1.21
N LYS A 45 26.45 -0.33 1.87
CA LYS A 45 27.19 0.78 1.23
C LYS A 45 28.53 0.37 0.61
N ASP A 46 28.91 -0.91 0.65
CA ASP A 46 30.17 -1.41 0.09
C ASP A 46 29.97 -1.79 -1.38
N ASP A 47 30.81 -1.25 -2.27
CA ASP A 47 30.84 -1.51 -3.72
C ASP A 47 31.01 -3.01 -4.06
N ARG A 48 31.29 -3.85 -3.06
CA ARG A 48 31.48 -5.30 -3.19
C ARG A 48 30.23 -6.13 -2.87
N PHE A 49 29.10 -5.53 -2.49
CA PHE A 49 27.88 -6.28 -2.23
C PHE A 49 27.43 -7.06 -3.48
N ASP A 50 27.21 -8.36 -3.34
CA ASP A 50 26.73 -9.22 -4.42
C ASP A 50 25.69 -10.19 -3.86
N ILE A 51 24.45 -10.03 -4.31
CA ILE A 51 23.31 -10.88 -3.92
C ILE A 51 23.52 -12.37 -4.22
N ASN A 52 24.50 -12.75 -5.05
CA ASN A 52 24.83 -14.16 -5.29
C ASN A 52 25.76 -14.73 -4.21
N ARG A 53 26.44 -13.90 -3.42
CA ARG A 53 27.27 -14.32 -2.29
C ARG A 53 26.41 -14.67 -1.09
N THR A 54 26.70 -15.82 -0.48
CA THR A 54 25.96 -16.32 0.67
C THR A 54 25.92 -15.33 1.84
N GLU A 55 27.04 -14.68 2.15
CA GLU A 55 27.15 -13.72 3.27
C GLU A 55 26.25 -12.49 3.06
N ASP A 56 26.16 -11.99 1.84
CA ASP A 56 25.35 -10.82 1.49
C ASP A 56 23.85 -11.16 1.44
N LYS A 57 23.49 -12.40 1.04
CA LYS A 57 22.13 -12.91 1.19
C LYS A 57 21.71 -12.97 2.66
N ILE A 58 22.59 -13.44 3.55
CA ILE A 58 22.30 -13.52 5.00
C ILE A 58 22.02 -12.12 5.56
N LYS A 59 22.85 -11.11 5.23
CA LYS A 59 22.61 -9.72 5.65
C LYS A 59 21.26 -9.18 5.18
N LEU A 60 20.84 -9.50 3.95
CA LEU A 60 19.50 -9.13 3.46
C LEU A 60 18.39 -9.81 4.28
N ILE A 61 18.54 -11.10 4.58
CA ILE A 61 17.55 -11.83 5.39
C ILE A 61 17.48 -11.28 6.82
N GLU A 62 18.62 -10.95 7.44
CA GLU A 62 18.66 -10.32 8.77
C GLU A 62 18.00 -8.94 8.77
N PHE A 63 18.24 -8.13 7.72
CA PHE A 63 17.57 -6.86 7.54
C PHE A 63 16.05 -7.04 7.38
N ALA A 64 15.63 -8.04 6.59
CA ALA A 64 14.23 -8.40 6.42
C ALA A 64 13.55 -8.76 7.74
N GLU A 65 14.22 -9.57 8.57
CA GLU A 65 13.72 -9.97 9.89
C GLU A 65 13.63 -8.78 10.86
N ALA A 66 14.62 -7.88 10.86
CA ALA A 66 14.59 -6.66 11.66
C ALA A 66 13.43 -5.74 11.24
N GLU A 67 13.21 -5.56 9.93
CA GLU A 67 12.08 -4.81 9.40
C GLU A 67 10.75 -5.47 9.79
N TYR A 68 10.62 -6.79 9.64
CA TYR A 68 9.43 -7.51 10.08
C TYR A 68 9.14 -7.29 11.57
N ASN A 69 10.14 -7.47 12.44
CA ASN A 69 9.98 -7.28 13.89
C ASN A 69 9.61 -5.85 14.28
N ASN A 70 10.10 -4.85 13.55
CA ASN A 70 9.74 -3.43 13.75
C ASN A 70 8.29 -3.11 13.35
N ASN A 71 7.71 -3.91 12.46
CA ASN A 71 6.41 -3.63 11.86
C ASN A 71 5.30 -4.60 12.32
N LYS A 72 5.62 -5.80 12.82
CA LYS A 72 4.63 -6.85 13.13
C LYS A 72 3.53 -6.44 14.11
N LYS A 73 3.78 -5.46 14.99
CA LYS A 73 2.77 -4.94 15.93
C LYS A 73 1.75 -4.00 15.30
N ALA A 74 2.10 -3.34 14.20
CA ALA A 74 1.25 -2.43 13.46
C ALA A 74 1.71 -2.44 11.98
N PRO A 75 1.41 -3.54 11.26
CA PRO A 75 1.96 -3.75 9.91
C PRO A 75 1.36 -2.78 8.89
N PHE A 76 0.25 -2.12 9.26
CA PHE A 76 -0.49 -1.22 8.38
C PHE A 76 -0.07 0.22 8.53
N LEU A 77 0.98 0.61 7.82
CA LEU A 77 1.37 2.01 7.68
C LEU A 77 0.43 2.72 6.69
N VAL A 78 0.19 4.02 6.77
CA VAL A 78 -0.52 4.80 5.73
C VAL A 78 0.30 6.05 5.49
N GLY A 79 0.55 6.37 4.22
CA GLY A 79 1.20 7.63 3.84
C GLY A 79 2.61 7.85 4.39
N ARG A 80 3.43 6.80 4.59
CA ARG A 80 4.86 6.97 4.90
C ARG A 80 5.73 6.44 3.78
N HIS A 81 5.96 7.30 2.80
CA HIS A 81 7.18 7.32 2.00
C HIS A 81 7.58 8.78 1.84
N ASP A 82 8.87 9.03 1.94
CA ASP A 82 9.62 10.29 1.79
C ASP A 82 9.41 11.03 0.46
N CYS A 83 8.53 10.54 -0.42
CA CYS A 83 8.14 11.21 -1.65
C CYS A 83 6.67 11.67 -1.58
N GLU A 84 6.46 12.96 -1.84
CA GLU A 84 5.17 13.65 -1.86
C GLU A 84 4.17 13.12 -2.90
N LEU A 85 4.60 12.18 -3.76
CA LEU A 85 3.89 11.69 -4.94
C LEU A 85 2.95 10.49 -4.68
N TRP A 86 2.90 9.94 -3.46
CA TRP A 86 2.22 8.65 -3.19
C TRP A 86 0.84 8.74 -2.56
N SER A 87 0.40 9.94 -2.16
CA SER A 87 -0.97 10.21 -1.71
C SER A 87 -1.44 11.50 -2.36
N TYR A 88 -1.29 11.55 -3.69
CA TYR A 88 -1.71 12.68 -4.51
C TYR A 88 -3.09 12.39 -5.09
N LEU A 89 -4.02 13.28 -4.77
CA LEU A 89 -5.30 13.38 -5.43
C LEU A 89 -5.16 14.37 -6.58
N ASP A 90 -5.52 13.95 -7.78
CA ASP A 90 -5.49 14.79 -8.98
C ASP A 90 -6.78 14.67 -9.79
N ILE A 91 -6.99 15.61 -10.69
CA ILE A 91 -8.01 15.52 -11.74
C ILE A 91 -7.31 15.07 -13.02
N ASP A 92 -7.68 13.90 -13.54
CA ASP A 92 -7.11 13.39 -14.79
C ASP A 92 -7.58 14.20 -16.02
N LYS A 93 -7.00 13.89 -17.18
CA LYS A 93 -7.37 14.51 -18.47
C LYS A 93 -8.84 14.33 -18.86
N ASN A 94 -9.53 13.34 -18.31
CA ASN A 94 -10.93 13.05 -18.54
C ASN A 94 -11.85 13.69 -17.47
N LYS A 95 -11.28 14.50 -16.57
CA LYS A 95 -11.94 15.14 -15.42
C LYS A 95 -12.35 14.18 -14.29
N GLY A 96 -11.87 12.93 -14.30
CA GLY A 96 -12.03 12.01 -13.19
C GLY A 96 -11.07 12.35 -12.05
N VAL A 97 -11.45 12.00 -10.82
CA VAL A 97 -10.55 12.17 -9.66
C VAL A 97 -9.72 10.91 -9.49
N THR A 98 -8.40 11.07 -9.51
CA THR A 98 -7.41 9.99 -9.44
C THR A 98 -6.72 10.03 -8.10
N ILE A 99 -6.56 8.88 -7.45
CA ILE A 99 -5.68 8.68 -6.31
C ILE A 99 -4.68 7.58 -6.65
N ARG A 100 -3.40 7.84 -6.39
CA ARG A 100 -2.40 6.78 -6.36
C ARG A 100 -2.45 6.10 -5.00
N LEU A 101 -2.62 4.79 -4.98
CA LEU A 101 -2.51 4.00 -3.77
C LEU A 101 -1.38 3.00 -3.93
N PRO A 102 -0.81 2.45 -2.86
CA PRO A 102 0.13 1.37 -2.99
C PRO A 102 -0.50 0.11 -3.58
N SER A 103 0.32 -0.81 -4.09
CA SER A 103 -0.08 -2.16 -4.54
C SER A 103 -0.70 -2.99 -3.41
N TRP A 104 -1.90 -2.63 -2.99
CA TRP A 104 -2.77 -3.39 -2.09
C TRP A 104 -3.43 -4.51 -2.87
N HIS A 105 -2.59 -5.33 -3.49
CA HIS A 105 -3.06 -6.48 -4.26
C HIS A 105 -3.75 -7.40 -3.24
N GLU A 106 -5.09 -7.41 -3.27
CA GLU A 106 -5.98 -8.28 -2.47
C GLU A 106 -6.29 -7.82 -1.04
N SER A 107 -6.67 -6.55 -0.85
CA SER A 107 -7.12 -6.03 0.46
C SER A 107 -8.61 -5.68 0.50
N ILE A 108 -9.15 -5.61 1.71
CA ILE A 108 -10.47 -5.03 1.98
C ILE A 108 -10.58 -3.57 1.52
N ILE A 109 -9.45 -2.86 1.37
CA ILE A 109 -9.48 -1.48 0.89
C ILE A 109 -9.83 -1.40 -0.60
N THR A 110 -9.42 -2.39 -1.40
CA THR A 110 -9.84 -2.50 -2.80
C THR A 110 -11.36 -2.59 -2.91
N VAL A 111 -11.97 -3.49 -2.14
CA VAL A 111 -13.43 -3.65 -2.07
C VAL A 111 -14.09 -2.34 -1.63
N CYS A 112 -13.49 -1.64 -0.66
CA CYS A 112 -13.97 -0.35 -0.20
C CYS A 112 -13.97 0.70 -1.32
N LEU A 113 -12.88 0.85 -2.06
CA LEU A 113 -12.76 1.80 -3.17
C LEU A 113 -13.76 1.48 -4.30
N GLU A 114 -13.84 0.22 -4.69
CA GLU A 114 -14.80 -0.24 -5.71
C GLU A 114 -16.25 0.02 -5.29
N SER A 115 -16.56 -0.16 -4.01
CA SER A 115 -17.89 0.16 -3.47
C SER A 115 -18.28 1.64 -3.63
N TYR A 116 -17.30 2.55 -3.66
CA TYR A 116 -17.53 3.98 -3.95
C TYR A 116 -17.40 4.34 -5.43
N GLY A 117 -17.19 3.36 -6.31
CA GLY A 117 -17.12 3.55 -7.76
C GLY A 117 -15.72 3.89 -8.29
N PHE A 118 -14.68 3.72 -7.49
CA PHE A 118 -13.31 3.81 -8.00
C PHE A 118 -12.97 2.55 -8.82
N THR A 119 -12.16 2.74 -9.85
CA THR A 119 -11.65 1.65 -10.67
C THR A 119 -10.14 1.77 -10.83
N LEU A 120 -9.43 0.64 -10.83
CA LEU A 120 -7.99 0.59 -11.11
C LEU A 120 -7.74 0.94 -12.58
N SER A 121 -7.29 2.17 -12.85
CA SER A 121 -7.08 2.71 -14.20
C SER A 121 -5.67 2.44 -14.73
N ASP A 122 -4.69 2.26 -13.84
CA ASP A 122 -3.32 1.87 -14.20
C ASP A 122 -2.76 0.88 -13.17
N LYS A 123 -2.61 -0.37 -13.61
CA LYS A 123 -2.07 -1.46 -12.79
C LYS A 123 -0.58 -1.35 -12.50
N ILE A 124 0.17 -0.62 -13.33
CA ILE A 124 1.63 -0.49 -13.17
C ILE A 124 1.94 0.55 -12.08
N ASN A 125 1.15 1.61 -12.04
CA ASN A 125 1.36 2.72 -11.11
C ASN A 125 0.36 2.75 -9.94
N ASP A 126 -0.59 1.81 -9.91
CA ASP A 126 -1.65 1.67 -8.91
C ASP A 126 -2.55 2.91 -8.80
N TYR A 127 -2.93 3.48 -9.95
CA TYR A 127 -3.88 4.57 -9.99
C TYR A 127 -5.31 4.06 -9.92
N TRP A 128 -6.06 4.60 -8.97
CA TRP A 128 -7.50 4.42 -8.81
C TRP A 128 -8.22 5.69 -9.24
N THR A 129 -9.16 5.56 -10.16
CA THR A 129 -9.91 6.69 -10.71
C THR A 129 -11.38 6.57 -10.36
N LEU A 130 -11.95 7.65 -9.84
CA LEU A 130 -13.39 7.91 -9.82
C LEU A 130 -13.76 8.68 -11.09
N PRO A 131 -14.52 8.07 -12.03
CA PRO A 131 -14.87 8.68 -13.32
C PRO A 131 -15.58 10.03 -13.20
N ALA A 132 -15.44 10.90 -14.21
CA ALA A 132 -15.94 12.29 -14.18
C ALA A 132 -17.47 12.43 -14.01
N ASP A 133 -18.23 11.47 -14.55
CA ASP A 133 -19.69 11.37 -14.42
C ASP A 133 -20.14 11.02 -12.99
N GLN A 134 -19.18 10.60 -12.16
CA GLN A 134 -19.38 10.11 -10.80
C GLN A 134 -18.58 10.91 -9.77
N SER A 135 -17.56 11.63 -10.22
CA SER A 135 -16.76 12.51 -9.40
C SER A 135 -17.59 13.72 -9.03
N GLN A 136 -17.75 13.94 -7.72
CA GLN A 136 -18.05 15.26 -7.22
C GLN A 136 -16.76 16.10 -7.24
N ASP A 137 -16.81 17.31 -6.70
CA ASP A 137 -15.64 18.15 -6.55
C ASP A 137 -14.49 17.39 -5.82
N ILE A 138 -13.24 17.73 -6.16
CA ILE A 138 -12.05 17.08 -5.62
C ILE A 138 -11.94 17.18 -4.09
N GLU A 139 -12.45 18.26 -3.48
CA GLU A 139 -12.46 18.43 -2.02
C GLU A 139 -13.37 17.41 -1.35
N THR A 140 -14.50 17.09 -1.98
CA THR A 140 -15.41 16.05 -1.49
C THR A 140 -14.76 14.67 -1.54
N VAL A 141 -14.08 14.33 -2.65
CA VAL A 141 -13.31 13.08 -2.75
C VAL A 141 -12.14 13.05 -1.76
N ARG A 142 -11.50 14.19 -1.51
CA ARG A 142 -10.46 14.32 -0.49
C ARG A 142 -11.00 14.07 0.92
N SER A 143 -12.22 14.53 1.21
CA SER A 143 -12.88 14.27 2.49
C SER A 143 -13.17 12.78 2.67
N LEU A 144 -13.72 12.13 1.64
CA LEU A 144 -13.97 10.68 1.59
C LEU A 144 -12.70 9.87 1.89
N LEU A 145 -11.61 10.18 1.19
CA LEU A 145 -10.35 9.42 1.25
C LEU A 145 -9.39 9.92 2.33
N LYS A 146 -9.84 10.85 3.20
CA LYS A 146 -9.01 11.42 4.27
C LYS A 146 -8.26 10.37 5.11
N PRO A 147 -8.85 9.20 5.46
CA PRO A 147 -8.13 8.15 6.18
C PRO A 147 -6.95 7.56 5.38
N LEU A 148 -7.11 7.42 4.06
CA LEU A 148 -6.07 6.89 3.16
C LEU A 148 -4.97 7.92 2.84
N LEU A 149 -5.31 9.21 2.93
CA LEU A 149 -4.38 10.32 2.72
C LEU A 149 -3.60 10.71 3.99
N ALA A 150 -3.93 10.11 5.14
CA ALA A 150 -3.29 10.43 6.40
C ALA A 150 -1.81 10.01 6.39
N LYS A 151 -0.91 10.98 6.57
CA LYS A 151 0.54 10.72 6.60
C LYS A 151 0.96 10.01 7.89
N GLY A 152 1.79 8.99 7.76
CA GLY A 152 2.45 8.31 8.89
C GLY A 152 1.52 7.55 9.85
N SER A 153 0.27 7.28 9.48
CA SER A 153 -0.66 6.56 10.37
C SER A 153 -0.28 5.07 10.42
N ARG A 154 -0.45 4.42 11.57
CA ARG A 154 -0.16 2.99 11.74
C ARG A 154 -1.39 2.28 12.31
N LEU A 155 -1.76 1.15 11.74
CA LEU A 155 -2.91 0.35 12.08
C LEU A 155 -2.51 -1.12 12.26
N THR A 156 -3.35 -1.85 12.97
CA THR A 156 -3.20 -3.28 13.26
C THR A 156 -4.11 -4.16 12.41
N ASP A 157 -5.09 -3.56 11.73
CA ASP A 157 -6.04 -4.21 10.83
C ASP A 157 -6.45 -3.24 9.70
N GLU A 158 -6.50 -3.71 8.46
CA GLU A 158 -7.04 -2.96 7.31
C GLU A 158 -8.56 -2.77 7.39
N HIS A 159 -9.27 -3.63 8.13
CA HIS A 159 -10.72 -3.47 8.35
C HIS A 159 -11.03 -2.16 9.06
N ASP A 160 -10.18 -1.74 10.00
CA ASP A 160 -10.32 -0.45 10.69
C ASP A 160 -10.16 0.73 9.72
N LEU A 161 -9.26 0.59 8.73
CA LEU A 161 -9.06 1.60 7.70
C LEU A 161 -10.26 1.66 6.74
N ALA A 162 -10.76 0.52 6.29
CA ALA A 162 -11.97 0.44 5.45
C ALA A 162 -13.19 1.03 6.18
N ALA A 163 -13.38 0.68 7.45
CA ALA A 163 -14.46 1.21 8.28
C ALA A 163 -14.32 2.72 8.51
N ALA A 164 -13.09 3.24 8.65
CA ALA A 164 -12.83 4.67 8.73
C ALA A 164 -13.20 5.40 7.44
N VAL A 165 -12.88 4.83 6.27
CA VAL A 165 -13.30 5.37 4.97
C VAL A 165 -14.82 5.36 4.86
N ASP A 166 -15.49 4.27 5.23
CA ASP A 166 -16.95 4.18 5.17
C ASP A 166 -17.65 5.18 6.07
N LYS A 167 -17.15 5.34 7.29
CA LYS A 167 -17.64 6.37 8.20
C LYS A 167 -17.47 7.79 7.63
N GLN A 168 -16.34 8.08 6.99
CA GLN A 168 -16.12 9.38 6.33
C GLN A 168 -17.05 9.57 5.12
N ALA A 169 -17.26 8.52 4.33
CA ALA A 169 -18.19 8.53 3.22
C ALA A 169 -19.61 8.88 3.68
N GLN A 170 -20.11 8.19 4.70
CA GLN A 170 -21.44 8.44 5.27
C GLN A 170 -21.58 9.86 5.82
N GLN A 171 -20.54 10.37 6.50
CA GLN A 171 -20.50 11.76 6.99
C GLN A 171 -20.50 12.80 5.87
N ALA A 172 -19.89 12.47 4.73
CA ALA A 172 -19.88 13.30 3.52
C ALA A 172 -21.15 13.13 2.66
N GLY A 173 -22.11 12.29 3.08
CA GLY A 173 -23.34 12.01 2.32
C GLY A 173 -23.14 11.05 1.13
N TYR A 174 -22.03 10.31 1.11
CA TYR A 174 -21.76 9.27 0.12
C TYR A 174 -22.33 7.94 0.58
N LEU A 175 -23.15 7.34 -0.28
CA LEU A 175 -23.64 5.98 -0.10
C LEU A 175 -22.82 5.02 -0.96
N PRO A 176 -22.37 3.90 -0.40
CA PRO A 176 -21.68 2.89 -1.20
C PRO A 176 -22.66 2.26 -2.20
N ARG A 177 -22.16 1.94 -3.40
CA ARG A 177 -22.92 1.29 -4.48
C ARG A 177 -23.18 -0.18 -4.21
N GLN A 178 -22.32 -0.79 -3.41
CA GLN A 178 -22.45 -2.14 -2.88
C GLN A 178 -22.16 -2.08 -1.39
N LEU A 179 -22.99 -2.73 -0.57
CA LEU A 179 -22.74 -2.76 0.87
C LEU A 179 -21.43 -3.52 1.11
N LEU A 180 -20.54 -2.93 1.92
CA LEU A 180 -19.28 -3.58 2.29
C LEU A 180 -19.53 -5.00 2.87
N SER A 181 -20.65 -5.23 3.58
CA SER A 181 -21.13 -6.53 4.07
C SER A 181 -21.19 -7.64 3.02
N GLU A 182 -21.53 -7.32 1.77
CA GLU A 182 -21.60 -8.30 0.68
C GLU A 182 -20.20 -8.64 0.14
N GLY A 183 -19.29 -7.67 0.08
CA GLY A 183 -17.89 -7.87 -0.31
C GLY A 183 -17.05 -8.62 0.75
N PHE A 184 -17.32 -8.41 2.04
CA PHE A 184 -16.65 -9.15 3.14
C PHE A 184 -16.88 -10.67 3.05
N SER A 185 -18.04 -11.10 2.56
CA SER A 185 -18.38 -12.52 2.40
C SER A 185 -17.70 -13.19 1.20
N GLN A 186 -17.24 -12.42 0.21
CA GLN A 186 -16.51 -12.95 -0.96
C GLN A 186 -15.00 -12.94 -0.75
N ALA A 187 -14.44 -11.97 -0.02
CA ALA A 187 -13.00 -11.93 0.28
C ALA A 187 -12.56 -13.01 1.28
N SER A 188 -13.48 -13.54 2.08
CA SER A 188 -13.23 -14.67 3.01
C SER A 188 -13.28 -16.05 2.33
N LEU A 189 -13.52 -16.11 1.02
CA LEU A 189 -13.56 -17.33 0.22
C LEU A 189 -12.29 -17.59 -0.60
N PHE A 190 -11.25 -16.76 -0.47
CA PHE A 190 -9.98 -16.90 -1.18
C PHE A 190 -8.76 -16.78 -0.25
#